data_AF-A0A6C1MSP8-F1
#
_entry.id   AF-A0A6C1MSP8-F1
#
_cell.length_a   1.000
_cell.length_b   1.000
_cell.length_c   1.000
_cell.angle_alpha   90.00
_cell.angle_beta   90.00
_cell.angle_gamma   90.00
#
_symmetry.space_group_name_H-M   'P 1'
#
loop_
_entity.id
_entity.type
_entity.pdbx_description
1 polymer ?
#
loop_
_entity_poly.entity_id
_entity_poly.type
_entity_poly.pdbx_seq_one_letter_code
_entity_poly.pdbx_strand_id
1 'polypeptide(L)'
;MGLPEDELDGVAIQGSTWSAADFGPHVDLPLAISERISYRFPFPRQTGEVTVPILVTMPDTDVPFLDEPGAGFPVIIYQPALTQDRSAILPMAVAAGLLCAGDDDVDDCFVTVAIDPPLHGIFPGFEGAVSDAESEDNTSGNPGMFSVDDQRENNPENSRPGDATRERHFGFGTNDAMKAVPASTLDEPGSGDLFLNFTNFANTQGNIRQSVMDALNLNASLTAIADAIAACVSCDDSFGIDTSRVYFLTHSLSGMGGVAVPHLTNLAIEAGNEALNPIQGQAFMNTGGHFSRVLENSRDLAPELLPGLDDASEGLLAQGRTELNLYLNILQGILDQVDPANYAASYSDTDTMLTAIVGDGTLDNCASMEPERVTADCTVPNAADRDLFLQGPLDLADLMLEDGTVFPIQSLPAPLAGTDPLARLMGAGNVLNDDSGRPFISLFSKGAHGNPISAGQGDQDPGSSEDVFSIMAIQMLQTFQGEDPDNFEGRDEEGLISDEDRAAQVAEDDE
;
A
#
# COMPACT_ATOMS: atom_id res chain seq x y z
N MET A 1 0.74 17.67 5.29
CA MET A 1 0.18 18.60 6.30
C MET A 1 1.27 18.98 7.28
N GLY A 2 1.56 20.27 7.47
CA GLY A 2 2.35 20.72 8.62
C GLY A 2 1.44 20.84 9.84
N LEU A 3 1.80 20.19 10.95
CA LEU A 3 1.10 20.39 12.22
C LEU A 3 1.45 21.77 12.82
N PRO A 4 0.49 22.45 13.46
CA PRO A 4 0.79 23.62 14.28
C PRO A 4 1.87 23.30 15.32
N GLU A 5 2.79 24.23 15.58
CA GLU A 5 3.86 24.05 16.59
C GLU A 5 3.32 23.84 18.01
N ASP A 6 2.06 24.23 18.27
CA ASP A 6 1.35 24.10 19.53
C ASP A 6 0.41 22.88 19.60
N GLU A 7 0.46 21.98 18.62
CA GLU A 7 -0.30 20.73 18.64
C GLU A 7 0.22 19.78 19.73
N LEU A 8 -0.64 19.42 20.68
CA LEU A 8 -0.29 18.64 21.88
C LEU A 8 -1.32 17.55 22.21
N ASP A 9 -2.52 17.59 21.63
CA ASP A 9 -3.65 16.75 22.02
C ASP A 9 -4.30 15.99 20.86
N GLY A 10 -3.76 16.11 19.65
CA GLY A 10 -4.16 15.37 18.46
C GLY A 10 -5.36 16.01 17.72
N VAL A 11 -5.88 17.14 18.21
CA VAL A 11 -7.10 17.74 17.65
C VAL A 11 -6.90 18.21 16.21
N ALA A 12 -5.76 18.82 15.87
CA ALA A 12 -5.52 19.21 14.48
C ALA A 12 -5.29 17.98 13.57
N ILE A 13 -4.76 16.86 14.08
CA ILE A 13 -4.56 15.66 13.27
C ILE A 13 -5.89 15.15 12.72
N GLN A 14 -6.91 15.05 13.57
CA GLN A 14 -8.23 14.54 13.17
C GLN A 14 -9.15 15.62 12.59
N GLY A 15 -9.04 16.86 13.09
CA GLY A 15 -9.97 17.94 12.76
C GLY A 15 -9.60 18.72 11.50
N SER A 16 -8.33 18.72 11.10
CA SER A 16 -7.88 19.55 9.98
C SER A 16 -8.23 18.95 8.62
N THR A 17 -8.39 19.83 7.64
CA THR A 17 -8.66 19.49 6.24
C THR A 17 -7.85 20.41 5.33
N TRP A 18 -7.60 19.97 4.11
CA TRP A 18 -6.89 20.81 3.14
C TRP A 18 -7.69 22.08 2.82
N SER A 19 -7.05 23.23 2.99
CA SER A 19 -7.58 24.52 2.53
C SER A 19 -7.13 24.81 1.11
N ALA A 20 -7.91 25.56 0.34
CA ALA A 20 -7.58 25.86 -1.04
C ALA A 20 -6.65 27.07 -1.19
N ALA A 21 -5.78 27.03 -2.20
CA ALA A 21 -4.94 28.13 -2.62
C ALA A 21 -5.62 29.02 -3.67
N ASP A 22 -5.36 30.32 -3.62
CA ASP A 22 -5.82 31.29 -4.60
C ASP A 22 -4.96 31.24 -5.86
N PHE A 23 -5.61 31.43 -7.00
CA PHE A 23 -4.96 31.47 -8.30
C PHE A 23 -4.44 32.87 -8.57
N GLY A 24 -3.15 33.06 -8.32
CA GLY A 24 -2.41 34.23 -8.79
C GLY A 24 -1.18 33.80 -9.58
N PRO A 25 -0.48 34.74 -10.24
CA PRO A 25 0.85 34.49 -10.82
C PRO A 25 1.93 34.27 -9.74
N HIS A 26 1.54 34.06 -8.48
CA HIS A 26 2.41 34.01 -7.31
C HIS A 26 2.62 32.55 -6.91
N VAL A 27 3.89 32.15 -6.84
CA VAL A 27 4.32 30.80 -6.42
C VAL A 27 3.94 30.51 -4.96
N ASP A 28 3.69 31.56 -4.17
CA ASP A 28 3.40 31.46 -2.73
C ASP A 28 2.02 30.88 -2.39
N LEU A 29 1.16 30.63 -3.40
CA LEU A 29 -0.15 29.96 -3.26
C LEU A 29 -0.96 30.40 -2.01
N PRO A 30 -1.31 31.70 -1.88
CA PRO A 30 -1.97 32.22 -0.68
C PRO A 30 -3.36 31.62 -0.50
N LEU A 31 -3.97 31.78 0.69
CA LEU A 31 -5.32 31.26 0.96
C LEU A 31 -6.35 31.80 -0.03
N ALA A 32 -7.10 30.89 -0.66
CA ALA A 32 -8.23 31.23 -1.49
C ALA A 32 -9.38 31.85 -0.69
N ILE A 33 -10.30 32.49 -1.42
CA ILE A 33 -11.61 32.88 -0.85
C ILE A 33 -12.39 31.64 -0.38
N SER A 34 -12.14 30.47 -0.98
CA SER A 34 -12.71 29.22 -0.52
C SER A 34 -11.78 28.51 0.46
N GLU A 35 -12.35 28.07 1.58
CA GLU A 35 -11.66 27.19 2.53
C GLU A 35 -11.67 25.72 2.07
N ARG A 36 -12.28 25.40 0.92
CA ARG A 36 -12.41 24.03 0.41
C ARG A 36 -11.87 23.90 -1.00
N ILE A 37 -11.16 22.81 -1.25
CA ILE A 37 -10.72 22.44 -2.58
C ILE A 37 -11.95 22.09 -3.42
N SER A 38 -12.04 22.72 -4.59
CA SER A 38 -13.15 22.52 -5.53
C SER A 38 -12.65 22.73 -6.95
N TYR A 39 -13.46 22.41 -7.97
CA TYR A 39 -13.06 22.66 -9.36
C TYR A 39 -12.70 24.14 -9.66
N ARG A 40 -13.19 25.09 -8.85
CA ARG A 40 -12.85 26.53 -8.97
C ARG A 40 -11.59 26.92 -8.21
N PHE A 41 -11.29 26.19 -7.14
CA PHE A 41 -10.08 26.36 -6.33
C PHE A 41 -9.40 24.98 -6.14
N PRO A 42 -8.84 24.38 -7.22
CA PRO A 42 -8.44 22.97 -7.20
C PRO A 42 -7.10 22.69 -6.51
N PHE A 43 -6.33 23.70 -6.14
CA PHE A 43 -5.02 23.49 -5.50
C PHE A 43 -5.08 23.60 -3.98
N PRO A 44 -4.40 22.69 -3.25
CA PRO A 44 -4.20 22.85 -1.81
C PRO A 44 -3.24 24.00 -1.53
N ARG A 45 -3.50 24.72 -0.43
CA ARG A 45 -2.56 25.67 0.14
C ARG A 45 -1.46 24.94 0.92
N GLN A 46 -0.21 25.32 0.69
CA GLN A 46 0.91 24.87 1.52
C GLN A 46 0.77 25.44 2.94
N THR A 47 0.79 24.56 3.96
CA THR A 47 0.69 24.97 5.37
C THR A 47 2.01 24.88 6.13
N GLY A 48 3.01 24.23 5.54
CA GLY A 48 4.34 24.08 6.10
C GLY A 48 5.18 23.10 5.27
N GLU A 49 6.43 22.97 5.65
CA GLU A 49 7.37 21.97 5.13
C GLU A 49 7.74 21.01 6.26
N VAL A 50 7.88 19.73 5.94
CA VAL A 50 8.24 18.71 6.91
C VAL A 50 9.35 17.86 6.30
N THR A 51 10.46 17.75 7.02
CA THR A 51 11.51 16.79 6.69
C THR A 51 11.11 15.42 7.24
N VAL A 52 11.02 14.43 6.37
CA VAL A 52 10.55 13.07 6.69
C VAL A 52 11.60 12.05 6.26
N PRO A 53 11.69 10.88 6.92
CA PRO A 53 12.58 9.82 6.50
C PRO A 53 12.09 9.15 5.20
N ILE A 54 13.05 8.63 4.44
CA ILE A 54 12.83 7.69 3.35
C ILE A 54 13.71 6.46 3.61
N LEU A 55 13.28 5.30 3.12
CA LEU A 55 14.11 4.10 3.09
C LEU A 55 14.58 3.87 1.66
N VAL A 56 15.89 3.69 1.49
CA VAL A 56 16.50 3.31 0.23
C VAL A 56 17.19 1.98 0.45
N THR A 57 16.88 1.00 -0.39
CA THR A 57 17.63 -0.26 -0.44
C THR A 57 18.30 -0.37 -1.80
N MET A 58 19.47 -0.97 -1.83
CA MET A 58 20.23 -1.16 -3.05
C MET A 58 20.86 -2.56 -3.05
N PRO A 59 21.17 -3.10 -4.24
CA PRO A 59 21.99 -4.29 -4.37
C PRO A 59 23.36 -4.05 -3.76
N ASP A 60 23.93 -5.08 -3.14
CA ASP A 60 25.31 -5.05 -2.66
C ASP A 60 26.28 -5.09 -3.84
N THR A 61 26.97 -3.98 -4.10
CA THR A 61 27.92 -3.85 -5.22
C THR A 61 29.25 -4.57 -5.00
N ASP A 62 29.50 -5.10 -3.79
CA ASP A 62 30.66 -5.94 -3.52
C ASP A 62 30.44 -7.41 -3.94
N VAL A 63 29.20 -7.79 -4.30
CA VAL A 63 28.89 -9.13 -4.80
C VAL A 63 29.58 -9.36 -6.16
N PRO A 64 30.39 -10.41 -6.31
CA PRO A 64 31.02 -10.74 -7.58
C PRO A 64 29.96 -10.87 -8.70
N PHE A 65 30.28 -10.34 -9.89
CA PHE A 65 29.41 -10.37 -11.09
C PHE A 65 28.27 -9.33 -11.14
N LEU A 66 28.06 -8.55 -10.08
CA LEU A 66 27.20 -7.36 -10.13
C LEU A 66 28.03 -6.12 -10.46
N ASP A 67 28.04 -5.72 -11.73
CA ASP A 67 28.59 -4.42 -12.15
C ASP A 67 27.45 -3.38 -12.18
N GLU A 68 27.64 -2.22 -11.55
CA GLU A 68 26.70 -1.11 -11.70
C GLU A 68 26.51 -0.78 -13.19
N PRO A 69 25.27 -0.75 -13.70
CA PRO A 69 25.03 -0.39 -15.09
C PRO A 69 25.54 1.01 -15.38
N GLY A 70 26.04 1.27 -16.60
CA GLY A 70 26.61 2.57 -16.94
C GLY A 70 25.65 3.77 -16.80
N ALA A 71 24.34 3.54 -16.71
CA ALA A 71 23.30 4.53 -16.46
C ALA A 71 22.79 4.56 -15.00
N GLY A 72 23.29 3.68 -14.13
CA GLY A 72 22.76 3.41 -12.80
C GLY A 72 21.76 2.25 -12.77
N PHE A 73 21.33 1.88 -11.57
CA PHE A 73 20.29 0.86 -11.37
C PHE A 73 18.89 1.43 -11.62
N PRO A 74 17.98 0.67 -12.25
CA PRO A 74 16.57 1.00 -12.30
C PRO A 74 15.97 1.07 -10.88
N VAL A 75 14.92 1.89 -10.71
CA VAL A 75 14.36 2.19 -9.38
C VAL A 75 12.91 1.75 -9.25
N ILE A 76 12.59 1.06 -8.16
CA ILE A 76 11.23 0.75 -7.73
C ILE A 76 10.84 1.74 -6.64
N ILE A 77 9.81 2.55 -6.90
CA ILE A 77 9.17 3.38 -5.87
C ILE A 77 8.08 2.54 -5.19
N TYR A 78 8.18 2.38 -3.87
CA TYR A 78 7.23 1.62 -3.07
C TYR A 78 6.32 2.51 -2.24
N GLN A 79 5.01 2.24 -2.30
CA GLN A 79 4.02 2.77 -1.38
C GLN A 79 3.56 1.67 -0.40
N PRO A 80 3.90 1.77 0.90
CA PRO A 80 3.51 0.79 1.92
C PRO A 80 2.00 0.63 2.06
N ALA A 81 1.54 -0.53 2.53
CA ALA A 81 0.16 -0.74 2.95
C ALA A 81 -0.26 0.23 4.07
N LEU A 82 -1.56 0.50 4.22
CA LEU A 82 -2.09 1.53 5.14
C LEU A 82 -1.86 1.28 6.63
N THR A 83 -1.53 0.06 7.01
CA THR A 83 -1.26 -0.32 8.40
C THR A 83 0.23 -0.56 8.62
N GLN A 84 1.06 -0.24 7.63
CA GLN A 84 2.47 -0.59 7.57
C GLN A 84 3.32 0.66 7.37
N ASP A 85 4.60 0.60 7.74
CA ASP A 85 5.56 1.67 7.47
C ASP A 85 6.49 1.33 6.29
N ARG A 86 7.36 2.29 5.96
CA ARG A 86 8.34 2.19 4.86
C ARG A 86 9.23 0.94 4.93
N SER A 87 9.43 0.30 6.09
CA SER A 87 10.20 -0.96 6.21
C SER A 87 9.52 -2.15 5.53
N ALA A 88 8.22 -2.09 5.27
CA ALA A 88 7.49 -3.17 4.61
C ALA A 88 8.01 -3.49 3.19
N ILE A 89 8.86 -2.62 2.60
CA ILE A 89 9.54 -2.91 1.33
C ILE A 89 10.67 -3.93 1.48
N LEU A 90 11.26 -4.09 2.67
CA LEU A 90 12.49 -4.86 2.86
C LEU A 90 12.43 -6.28 2.28
N PRO A 91 11.34 -7.07 2.42
CA PRO A 91 11.30 -8.41 1.87
C PRO A 91 11.35 -8.39 0.34
N MET A 92 10.55 -7.53 -0.30
CA MET A 92 10.54 -7.42 -1.75
C MET A 92 11.80 -6.76 -2.32
N ALA A 93 12.42 -5.85 -1.57
CA ALA A 93 13.74 -5.31 -1.87
C ALA A 93 14.84 -6.38 -1.82
N VAL A 94 14.82 -7.23 -0.79
CA VAL A 94 15.76 -8.36 -0.66
C VAL A 94 15.53 -9.36 -1.80
N ALA A 95 14.28 -9.68 -2.12
CA ALA A 95 13.95 -10.54 -3.26
C ALA A 95 14.47 -9.96 -4.58
N ALA A 96 14.26 -8.67 -4.82
CA ALA A 96 14.78 -7.98 -6.00
C ALA A 96 16.32 -8.04 -6.09
N GLY A 97 17.02 -7.94 -4.97
CA GLY A 97 18.48 -8.08 -4.91
C GLY A 97 18.96 -9.53 -5.09
N LEU A 98 18.25 -10.52 -4.53
CA LEU A 98 18.63 -11.94 -4.65
C LEU A 98 18.36 -12.50 -6.05
N LEU A 99 17.24 -12.14 -6.66
CA LEU A 99 16.87 -12.61 -8.00
C LEU A 99 17.84 -12.08 -9.06
N CYS A 100 18.36 -10.86 -8.90
CA CYS A 100 19.35 -10.31 -9.84
C CYS A 100 20.77 -10.85 -9.63
N ALA A 101 21.06 -11.50 -8.49
CA ALA A 101 22.36 -12.11 -8.19
C ALA A 101 22.44 -13.61 -8.57
N GLY A 102 21.37 -14.18 -9.12
CA GLY A 102 21.29 -15.57 -9.56
C GLY A 102 22.10 -15.87 -10.84
N ASP A 103 22.34 -17.16 -11.11
CA ASP A 103 22.95 -17.66 -12.36
C ASP A 103 21.95 -17.64 -13.56
N ASP A 104 20.68 -17.30 -13.31
CA ASP A 104 19.58 -17.27 -14.28
C ASP A 104 19.30 -15.82 -14.73
N ASP A 105 18.93 -15.62 -16.00
CA ASP A 105 18.93 -14.38 -16.80
C ASP A 105 18.02 -13.21 -16.29
N VAL A 106 17.96 -12.90 -14.99
CA VAL A 106 17.33 -11.66 -14.49
C VAL A 106 18.35 -10.51 -14.59
N ASP A 107 18.51 -9.96 -15.78
CA ASP A 107 19.64 -9.08 -16.18
C ASP A 107 19.73 -7.72 -15.43
N ASP A 108 18.69 -7.28 -14.72
CA ASP A 108 18.69 -6.00 -13.98
C ASP A 108 18.52 -6.18 -12.48
N CYS A 109 19.45 -5.61 -11.71
CA CYS A 109 19.24 -5.33 -10.29
C CYS A 109 18.51 -3.99 -10.10
N PHE A 110 17.76 -3.87 -9.00
CA PHE A 110 16.94 -2.69 -8.72
C PHE A 110 17.30 -2.04 -7.39
N VAL A 111 17.26 -0.72 -7.37
CA VAL A 111 17.18 0.07 -6.14
C VAL A 111 15.71 0.20 -5.76
N THR A 112 15.39 0.09 -4.47
CA THR A 112 14.04 0.44 -3.99
C THR A 112 14.07 1.70 -3.16
N VAL A 113 13.02 2.51 -3.28
CA VAL A 113 12.85 3.72 -2.49
C VAL A 113 11.42 3.74 -1.94
N ALA A 114 11.30 3.83 -0.62
CA ALA A 114 10.02 3.88 0.08
C ALA A 114 9.91 5.16 0.94
N ILE A 115 8.70 5.69 1.01
CA ILE A 115 8.32 6.79 1.89
C ILE A 115 7.03 6.41 2.60
N ASP A 116 6.95 6.69 3.90
CA ASP A 116 5.70 6.50 4.63
C ASP A 116 4.62 7.42 4.08
N PRO A 117 3.35 6.99 4.02
CA PRO A 117 2.24 7.92 3.84
C PRO A 117 2.12 8.90 5.02
N PRO A 118 1.32 9.97 4.92
CA PRO A 118 1.03 10.84 6.06
C PRO A 118 0.53 10.04 7.27
N LEU A 119 0.89 10.45 8.49
CA LEU A 119 0.44 9.80 9.73
C LEU A 119 0.92 8.34 9.93
N HIS A 120 1.95 7.94 9.18
CA HIS A 120 2.63 6.66 9.33
C HIS A 120 4.08 6.86 9.83
N GLY A 121 4.78 5.76 10.06
CA GLY A 121 6.17 5.72 10.48
C GLY A 121 6.39 4.74 11.63
N ILE A 122 7.63 4.60 12.06
CA ILE A 122 8.00 3.64 13.11
C ILE A 122 8.00 4.35 14.47
N PHE A 123 7.28 3.80 15.44
CA PHE A 123 7.25 4.36 16.79
C PHE A 123 8.52 4.00 17.58
N PRO A 124 9.02 4.90 18.44
CA PRO A 124 10.19 4.61 19.28
C PRO A 124 9.97 3.41 20.19
N GLY A 125 10.96 2.51 20.23
CA GLY A 125 10.87 1.26 21.00
C GLY A 125 10.03 0.16 20.35
N PHE A 126 9.53 0.38 19.14
CA PHE A 126 8.89 -0.63 18.29
C PHE A 126 9.75 -0.86 17.04
N GLU A 127 9.71 -2.08 16.51
CA GLU A 127 10.30 -2.41 15.22
C GLU A 127 9.30 -2.05 14.11
N GLY A 128 9.81 -1.72 12.91
CA GLY A 128 8.95 -1.56 11.75
C GLY A 128 8.23 -2.85 11.34
N ALA A 129 7.38 -2.75 10.33
CA ALA A 129 6.58 -3.82 9.72
C ALA A 129 7.27 -5.18 9.52
N VAL A 130 8.60 -5.19 9.35
CA VAL A 130 9.41 -6.40 9.32
C VAL A 130 10.16 -6.52 10.65
N SER A 131 9.60 -7.29 11.58
CA SER A 131 10.19 -7.59 12.89
C SER A 131 10.57 -9.07 12.97
N ASP A 132 11.81 -9.31 13.36
CA ASP A 132 12.28 -10.61 13.85
C ASP A 132 13.54 -10.43 14.74
N ALA A 133 13.64 -9.33 15.51
CA ALA A 133 14.77 -9.12 16.41
C ALA A 133 14.57 -9.67 17.84
N GLU A 134 13.45 -10.35 18.13
CA GLU A 134 13.24 -11.11 19.39
C GLU A 134 14.06 -12.42 19.45
N SER A 135 15.07 -12.61 18.60
CA SER A 135 16.07 -13.66 18.79
C SER A 135 17.16 -13.19 19.76
N GLU A 136 17.26 -13.84 20.93
CA GLU A 136 18.35 -13.67 21.90
C GLU A 136 19.77 -13.91 21.29
N ASP A 137 19.86 -14.39 20.04
CA ASP A 137 21.11 -14.66 19.30
C ASP A 137 21.29 -13.75 18.05
N ASN A 138 20.86 -12.49 18.10
CA ASN A 138 21.22 -11.49 17.09
C ASN A 138 22.71 -11.07 17.22
N THR A 139 23.62 -12.00 16.96
CA THR A 139 25.06 -11.75 16.82
C THR A 139 25.48 -11.45 15.37
N SER A 140 24.53 -11.50 14.42
CA SER A 140 24.79 -11.35 12.96
C SER A 140 23.98 -10.24 12.26
N GLY A 141 23.14 -9.47 12.96
CA GLY A 141 22.60 -8.20 12.48
C GLY A 141 21.73 -8.24 11.22
N ASN A 142 20.59 -8.96 11.23
CA ASN A 142 19.58 -8.82 10.17
C ASN A 142 18.56 -7.69 10.48
N PRO A 143 17.97 -7.05 9.45
CA PRO A 143 17.59 -5.64 9.49
C PRO A 143 16.12 -5.42 9.91
N GLY A 144 15.87 -5.30 11.21
CA GLY A 144 14.74 -4.49 11.67
C GLY A 144 15.08 -3.01 11.50
N MET A 145 14.16 -2.21 10.96
CA MET A 145 14.35 -0.76 10.91
C MET A 145 13.78 -0.14 12.19
N PHE A 146 14.57 0.73 12.83
CA PHE A 146 14.15 1.52 13.98
C PHE A 146 13.62 2.88 13.57
N SER A 147 12.88 3.54 14.46
CA SER A 147 12.44 4.92 14.28
C SER A 147 13.61 5.86 14.00
N VAL A 148 13.39 6.93 13.24
CA VAL A 148 14.44 7.93 12.98
C VAL A 148 14.94 8.57 14.28
N ASP A 149 14.10 8.65 15.31
CA ASP A 149 14.47 9.15 16.63
C ASP A 149 15.45 8.17 17.32
N ASP A 150 15.18 6.87 17.30
CA ASP A 150 16.08 5.84 17.84
C ASP A 150 17.38 5.74 17.06
N GLN A 151 17.34 5.84 15.72
CA GLN A 151 18.55 5.87 14.88
C GLN A 151 19.45 7.04 15.24
N ARG A 152 18.87 8.21 15.54
CA ARG A 152 19.60 9.40 15.95
C ARG A 152 20.19 9.26 17.36
N GLU A 153 19.43 8.71 18.30
CA GLU A 153 19.90 8.49 19.67
C GLU A 153 21.02 7.45 19.73
N ASN A 154 20.88 6.36 18.99
CA ASN A 154 21.85 5.27 18.96
C ASN A 154 23.09 5.58 18.10
N ASN A 155 23.00 6.56 17.18
CA ASN A 155 24.12 6.99 16.35
C ASN A 155 24.27 8.52 16.31
N PRO A 156 24.70 9.15 17.43
CA PRO A 156 24.84 10.60 17.51
C PRO A 156 25.97 11.14 16.64
N GLU A 157 26.92 10.29 16.22
CA GLU A 157 28.03 10.67 15.34
C GLU A 157 27.59 10.81 13.88
N ASN A 158 26.60 10.02 13.44
CA ASN A 158 25.96 10.15 12.12
C ASN A 158 24.77 11.13 12.11
N SER A 159 24.31 11.57 13.27
CA SER A 159 23.25 12.57 13.39
C SER A 159 23.74 13.97 13.01
N ARG A 160 23.15 14.57 11.97
CA ARG A 160 23.49 15.94 11.55
C ARG A 160 23.01 16.96 12.60
N PRO A 161 23.87 17.89 13.08
CA PRO A 161 23.42 18.96 13.96
C PRO A 161 22.32 19.81 13.31
N GLY A 162 21.17 19.93 13.96
CA GLY A 162 20.01 20.64 13.42
C GLY A 162 19.12 19.80 12.49
N ASP A 163 19.30 18.48 12.46
CA ASP A 163 18.40 17.58 11.75
C ASP A 163 16.97 17.67 12.30
N ALA A 164 16.05 18.08 11.42
CA ALA A 164 14.63 18.25 11.67
C ALA A 164 13.80 17.06 11.17
N THR A 165 14.45 15.98 10.71
CA THR A 165 13.79 14.74 10.30
C THR A 165 13.01 14.15 11.47
N ARG A 166 11.76 13.77 11.20
CA ARG A 166 10.84 13.18 12.17
C ARG A 166 9.90 12.21 11.47
N GLU A 167 9.42 11.23 12.21
CA GLU A 167 8.37 10.31 11.75
C GLU A 167 7.07 11.04 11.40
N ARG A 168 6.31 10.50 10.44
CA ARG A 168 5.13 11.19 9.88
C ARG A 168 3.88 11.04 10.74
N HIS A 169 3.89 10.20 11.76
CA HIS A 169 2.85 10.09 12.79
C HIS A 169 2.93 11.23 13.83
N PHE A 170 4.00 12.04 13.82
CA PHE A 170 4.19 13.22 14.68
C PHE A 170 4.10 12.93 16.20
N GLY A 171 4.36 11.70 16.62
CA GLY A 171 4.22 11.28 18.02
C GLY A 171 2.78 11.00 18.47
N PHE A 172 1.83 10.80 17.55
CA PHE A 172 0.45 10.45 17.86
C PHE A 172 0.07 9.08 17.31
N GLY A 173 -0.84 8.41 18.01
CA GLY A 173 -1.54 7.20 17.57
C GLY A 173 -3.03 7.29 17.92
N THR A 174 -3.78 6.21 17.70
CA THR A 174 -5.21 6.16 18.06
C THR A 174 -5.44 5.37 19.35
N ASN A 175 -6.48 5.73 20.11
CA ASN A 175 -6.99 4.89 21.20
C ASN A 175 -8.25 4.12 20.76
N ASP A 176 -8.78 3.28 21.64
CA ASP A 176 -9.99 2.46 21.41
C ASP A 176 -11.24 3.29 21.02
N ALA A 177 -11.26 4.58 21.36
CA ALA A 177 -12.34 5.49 20.99
C ALA A 177 -12.11 6.18 19.62
N MET A 178 -11.13 5.71 18.85
CA MET A 178 -10.69 6.27 17.57
C MET A 178 -10.29 7.75 17.66
N LYS A 179 -9.70 8.15 18.79
CA LYS A 179 -9.21 9.52 19.01
C LYS A 179 -7.70 9.56 18.94
N ALA A 180 -7.18 10.59 18.27
CA ALA A 180 -5.77 10.88 18.28
C ALA A 180 -5.32 11.23 19.71
N VAL A 181 -4.30 10.54 20.18
CA VAL A 181 -3.67 10.76 21.49
C VAL A 181 -2.15 10.67 21.34
N PRO A 182 -1.37 11.26 22.26
CA PRO A 182 0.07 11.08 22.26
C PRO A 182 0.42 9.59 22.32
N ALA A 183 1.28 9.13 21.40
CA ALA A 183 1.61 7.71 21.26
C ALA A 183 2.27 7.13 22.53
N SER A 184 2.96 7.96 23.31
CA SER A 184 3.51 7.60 24.62
C SER A 184 2.46 7.17 25.67
N THR A 185 1.18 7.29 25.36
CA THR A 185 0.07 6.85 26.22
C THR A 185 -0.58 5.54 25.78
N LEU A 186 -0.09 4.98 24.67
CA LEU A 186 -0.56 3.73 24.08
C LEU A 186 0.45 2.62 24.37
N ASP A 187 -0.03 1.40 24.53
CA ASP A 187 0.83 0.24 24.74
C ASP A 187 1.45 -0.23 23.40
N GLU A 188 0.68 -0.19 22.30
CA GLU A 188 1.09 -0.63 20.96
C GLU A 188 0.50 0.32 19.89
N PRO A 189 1.12 1.49 19.63
CA PRO A 189 0.64 2.40 18.59
C PRO A 189 0.93 1.84 17.18
N GLY A 190 -0.07 1.84 16.31
CA GLY A 190 0.05 1.35 14.93
C GLY A 190 0.42 2.44 13.92
N SER A 191 1.27 2.09 12.96
CA SER A 191 1.59 2.97 11.83
C SER A 191 0.35 3.13 10.95
N GLY A 192 -0.09 4.38 10.73
CA GLY A 192 -1.24 4.67 9.88
C GLY A 192 -2.60 4.64 10.57
N ASP A 193 -2.67 4.36 11.88
CA ASP A 193 -3.91 4.34 12.69
C ASP A 193 -4.81 5.56 12.51
N LEU A 194 -4.20 6.73 12.27
CA LEU A 194 -4.89 8.01 12.12
C LEU A 194 -5.09 8.42 10.66
N PHE A 195 -4.64 7.61 9.70
CA PHE A 195 -4.71 7.92 8.28
C PHE A 195 -6.15 7.93 7.76
N LEU A 196 -6.96 6.96 8.18
CA LEU A 196 -8.38 6.88 7.89
C LEU A 196 -9.19 7.54 9.00
N ASN A 197 -9.98 8.55 8.64
CA ASN A 197 -10.81 9.28 9.57
C ASN A 197 -12.30 9.18 9.20
N PHE A 198 -12.99 8.24 9.84
CA PHE A 198 -14.41 7.97 9.66
C PHE A 198 -15.35 9.05 10.23
N THR A 199 -14.81 10.02 10.97
CA THR A 199 -15.58 11.20 11.43
C THR A 199 -15.36 12.43 10.55
N ASN A 200 -14.30 12.43 9.74
CA ASN A 200 -13.91 13.54 8.87
C ASN A 200 -13.34 13.03 7.53
N PHE A 201 -14.23 12.71 6.59
CA PHE A 201 -13.84 12.16 5.28
C PHE A 201 -12.91 13.06 4.46
N ALA A 202 -12.99 14.38 4.66
CA ALA A 202 -12.13 15.33 3.96
C ALA A 202 -10.68 15.29 4.50
N ASN A 203 -10.49 14.89 5.75
CA ASN A 203 -9.17 14.60 6.32
C ASN A 203 -8.57 13.35 5.65
N THR A 204 -9.30 12.24 5.59
CA THR A 204 -8.90 11.01 4.86
C THR A 204 -8.52 11.32 3.41
N GLN A 205 -9.38 12.07 2.71
CA GLN A 205 -9.12 12.51 1.34
C GLN A 205 -7.81 13.32 1.23
N GLY A 206 -7.57 14.21 2.18
CA GLY A 206 -6.35 15.02 2.25
C GLY A 206 -5.10 14.16 2.51
N ASN A 207 -5.19 13.16 3.38
CA ASN A 207 -4.10 12.24 3.67
C ASN A 207 -3.73 11.42 2.43
N ILE A 208 -4.72 10.85 1.73
CA ILE A 208 -4.45 10.07 0.49
C ILE A 208 -3.87 10.96 -0.60
N ARG A 209 -4.44 12.15 -0.84
CA ARG A 209 -3.88 13.09 -1.83
C ARG A 209 -2.46 13.54 -1.46
N GLN A 210 -2.16 13.72 -0.18
CA GLN A 210 -0.81 14.04 0.27
C GLN A 210 0.14 12.86 -0.05
N SER A 211 -0.27 11.61 0.20
CA SER A 211 0.52 10.42 -0.15
C SER A 211 0.88 10.40 -1.64
N VAL A 212 -0.08 10.70 -2.52
CA VAL A 212 0.16 10.82 -3.97
C VAL A 212 1.19 11.91 -4.28
N MET A 213 1.05 13.09 -3.68
CA MET A 213 2.00 14.19 -3.85
C MET A 213 3.40 13.84 -3.32
N ASP A 214 3.48 13.06 -2.24
CA ASP A 214 4.75 12.64 -1.66
C ASP A 214 5.46 11.63 -2.58
N ALA A 215 4.72 10.69 -3.19
CA ALA A 215 5.27 9.77 -4.18
C ALA A 215 5.75 10.50 -5.45
N LEU A 216 5.01 11.52 -5.91
CA LEU A 216 5.45 12.41 -7.01
C LEU A 216 6.72 13.19 -6.64
N ASN A 217 6.81 13.72 -5.42
CA ASN A 217 8.00 14.41 -4.93
C ASN A 217 9.19 13.45 -4.78
N LEU A 218 8.95 12.21 -4.34
CA LEU A 218 9.96 11.16 -4.25
C LEU A 218 10.51 10.82 -5.64
N ASN A 219 9.62 10.61 -6.62
CA ASN A 219 9.98 10.41 -8.03
C ASN A 219 10.83 11.58 -8.58
N ALA A 220 10.44 12.82 -8.32
CA ALA A 220 11.22 13.99 -8.73
C ALA A 220 12.59 14.09 -8.03
N SER A 221 12.72 13.50 -6.84
CA SER A 221 13.91 13.61 -5.99
C SER A 221 14.96 12.51 -6.24
N LEU A 222 14.70 11.55 -7.13
CA LEU A 222 15.58 10.39 -7.34
C LEU A 222 17.05 10.77 -7.61
N THR A 223 17.31 11.76 -8.45
CA THR A 223 18.68 12.25 -8.69
C THR A 223 19.30 12.87 -7.43
N ALA A 224 18.52 13.65 -6.67
CA ALA A 224 19.00 14.25 -5.44
C ALA A 224 19.29 13.21 -4.35
N ILE A 225 18.56 12.09 -4.34
CA ILE A 225 18.82 10.94 -3.46
C ILE A 225 20.17 10.30 -3.82
N ALA A 226 20.40 9.99 -5.10
CA ALA A 226 21.68 9.44 -5.56
C ALA A 226 22.85 10.38 -5.23
N ASP A 227 22.71 11.69 -5.50
CA ASP A 227 23.72 12.69 -5.15
C ASP A 227 24.00 12.76 -3.65
N ALA A 228 22.95 12.66 -2.81
CA ALA A 228 23.09 12.70 -1.35
C ALA A 228 23.84 11.47 -0.81
N ILE A 229 23.60 10.29 -1.39
CA ILE A 229 24.27 9.04 -1.03
C ILE A 229 25.73 9.06 -1.52
N ALA A 230 25.99 9.48 -2.75
CA ALA A 230 27.35 9.64 -3.28
C ALA A 230 28.18 10.68 -2.50
N ALA A 231 27.54 11.67 -1.88
CA ALA A 231 28.18 12.66 -1.02
C ALA A 231 28.33 12.19 0.44
N CYS A 232 27.82 11.01 0.80
CA CYS A 232 27.93 10.46 2.15
C CYS A 232 29.39 10.10 2.47
N VAL A 233 29.85 10.49 3.66
CA VAL A 233 31.26 10.29 4.07
C VAL A 233 31.44 8.98 4.83
N SER A 234 30.36 8.40 5.36
CA SER A 234 30.34 7.21 6.21
C SER A 234 29.46 6.07 5.67
N CYS A 235 28.99 6.18 4.44
CA CYS A 235 28.26 5.11 3.75
C CYS A 235 29.28 4.24 3.03
N ASP A 236 29.14 2.91 3.13
CA ASP A 236 30.10 1.95 2.58
C ASP A 236 30.08 1.94 1.04
N ASP A 237 28.95 2.31 0.42
CA ASP A 237 28.78 2.26 -1.04
C ASP A 237 28.17 3.54 -1.63
N SER A 238 28.50 3.77 -2.90
CA SER A 238 27.82 4.72 -3.78
C SER A 238 27.20 3.96 -4.93
N PHE A 239 26.00 4.36 -5.36
CA PHE A 239 25.34 3.78 -6.53
C PHE A 239 24.72 4.86 -7.41
N GLY A 240 24.62 4.56 -8.70
CA GLY A 240 23.84 5.34 -9.66
C GLY A 240 22.37 4.93 -9.68
N ILE A 241 21.50 5.91 -9.93
CA ILE A 241 20.08 5.71 -10.24
C ILE A 241 19.85 6.00 -11.72
N ASP A 242 19.27 5.04 -12.46
CA ASP A 242 18.76 5.26 -13.80
C ASP A 242 17.35 5.85 -13.74
N THR A 243 17.27 7.17 -13.75
CA THR A 243 15.98 7.88 -13.75
C THR A 243 15.18 7.73 -15.05
N SER A 244 15.74 7.11 -16.09
CA SER A 244 14.96 6.77 -17.27
C SER A 244 14.11 5.51 -17.06
N ARG A 245 14.47 4.66 -16.08
CA ARG A 245 13.80 3.40 -15.75
C ARG A 245 13.28 3.40 -14.32
N VAL A 246 12.09 3.96 -14.14
CA VAL A 246 11.41 4.04 -12.86
C VAL A 246 10.15 3.18 -12.89
N TYR A 247 9.91 2.44 -11.81
CA TYR A 247 8.80 1.52 -11.63
C TYR A 247 8.07 1.83 -10.32
N PHE A 248 6.83 1.34 -10.19
CA PHE A 248 6.01 1.62 -9.03
C PHE A 248 5.37 0.36 -8.45
N LEU A 249 5.39 0.24 -7.13
CA LEU A 249 4.78 -0.86 -6.39
C LEU A 249 3.88 -0.31 -5.29
N THR A 250 2.66 -0.85 -5.19
CA THR A 250 1.75 -0.60 -4.06
C THR A 250 1.05 -1.89 -3.67
N HIS A 251 0.66 -1.99 -2.41
CA HIS A 251 0.08 -3.19 -1.81
C HIS A 251 -1.18 -2.87 -1.01
N SER A 252 -2.15 -3.77 -1.04
CA SER A 252 -3.33 -3.71 -0.17
C SER A 252 -4.17 -2.45 -0.39
N LEU A 253 -4.74 -1.90 0.68
CA LEU A 253 -5.53 -0.67 0.69
C LEU A 253 -4.74 0.59 0.33
N SER A 254 -3.40 0.54 0.34
CA SER A 254 -2.62 1.69 -0.14
C SER A 254 -2.70 1.86 -1.64
N GLY A 255 -3.27 0.90 -2.38
CA GLY A 255 -3.71 1.15 -3.75
C GLY A 255 -4.59 2.40 -3.87
N MET A 256 -5.31 2.79 -2.81
CA MET A 256 -5.90 4.13 -2.71
C MET A 256 -4.85 5.23 -2.85
N GLY A 257 -4.98 6.05 -3.89
CA GLY A 257 -3.96 7.01 -4.27
C GLY A 257 -2.75 6.35 -4.94
N GLY A 258 -2.27 5.20 -4.48
CA GLY A 258 -1.13 4.49 -5.09
C GLY A 258 -1.35 4.17 -6.57
N VAL A 259 -2.52 3.62 -6.92
CA VAL A 259 -2.91 3.33 -8.31
C VAL A 259 -3.05 4.61 -9.15
N ALA A 260 -3.11 5.80 -8.56
CA ALA A 260 -3.10 7.05 -9.32
C ALA A 260 -1.67 7.50 -9.70
N VAL A 261 -0.65 7.11 -8.93
CA VAL A 261 0.71 7.69 -9.03
C VAL A 261 1.35 7.49 -10.41
N PRO A 262 1.41 6.26 -11.00
CA PRO A 262 2.02 6.08 -12.32
C PRO A 262 1.37 6.94 -13.41
N HIS A 263 0.04 6.87 -13.50
CA HIS A 263 -0.71 7.63 -14.50
C HIS A 263 -0.53 9.14 -14.34
N LEU A 264 -0.66 9.66 -13.11
CA LEU A 264 -0.53 11.10 -12.84
C LEU A 264 0.90 11.60 -13.09
N THR A 265 1.92 10.80 -12.80
CA THR A 265 3.32 11.13 -13.08
C THR A 265 3.54 11.33 -14.57
N ASN A 266 3.16 10.34 -15.38
CA ASN A 266 3.32 10.39 -16.84
C ASN A 266 2.47 11.50 -17.48
N LEU A 267 1.23 11.68 -17.02
CA LEU A 267 0.37 12.77 -17.49
C LEU A 267 0.96 14.16 -17.16
N ALA A 268 1.57 14.33 -15.99
CA ALA A 268 2.22 15.58 -15.61
C ALA A 268 3.47 15.86 -16.47
N ILE A 269 4.24 14.83 -16.84
CA ILE A 269 5.37 14.94 -17.78
C ILE A 269 4.88 15.38 -19.16
N GLU A 270 3.82 14.76 -19.68
CA GLU A 270 3.19 15.16 -20.95
C GLU A 270 2.69 16.61 -20.93
N ALA A 271 2.23 17.08 -19.76
CA ALA A 271 1.85 18.47 -19.53
C ALA A 271 3.04 19.44 -19.38
N GLY A 272 4.28 18.95 -19.42
CA GLY A 272 5.51 19.74 -19.40
C GLY A 272 6.21 19.83 -18.05
N ASN A 273 5.87 18.98 -17.08
CA ASN A 273 6.62 18.90 -15.83
C ASN A 273 7.89 18.05 -16.00
N GLU A 274 8.99 18.70 -16.39
CA GLU A 274 10.29 18.08 -16.63
C GLU A 274 11.04 17.65 -15.34
N ALA A 275 10.49 17.94 -14.15
CA ALA A 275 11.09 17.52 -12.89
C ALA A 275 10.80 16.05 -12.53
N LEU A 276 9.79 15.44 -13.17
CA LEU A 276 9.38 14.06 -12.92
C LEU A 276 10.07 13.10 -13.89
N ASN A 277 10.21 11.86 -13.44
CA ASN A 277 10.80 10.75 -14.17
C ASN A 277 9.68 9.78 -14.61
N PRO A 278 9.60 9.38 -15.90
CA PRO A 278 8.55 8.51 -16.39
C PRO A 278 8.50 7.18 -15.65
N ILE A 279 7.30 6.75 -15.23
CA ILE A 279 7.09 5.42 -14.69
C ILE A 279 6.78 4.48 -15.85
N GLN A 280 7.62 3.48 -16.05
CA GLN A 280 7.55 2.55 -17.19
C GLN A 280 6.64 1.35 -16.92
N GLY A 281 6.56 0.89 -15.67
CA GLY A 281 5.70 -0.23 -15.26
C GLY A 281 5.33 -0.20 -13.79
N GLN A 282 4.30 -0.97 -13.43
CA GLN A 282 3.72 -0.96 -12.09
C GLN A 282 3.19 -2.34 -11.66
N ALA A 283 3.26 -2.59 -10.36
CA ALA A 283 2.68 -3.76 -9.72
C ALA A 283 1.69 -3.32 -8.62
N PHE A 284 0.47 -3.85 -8.70
CA PHE A 284 -0.63 -3.60 -7.77
C PHE A 284 -0.94 -4.90 -7.02
N MET A 285 -0.28 -5.08 -5.88
CA MET A 285 -0.37 -6.32 -5.12
C MET A 285 -1.61 -6.29 -4.22
N ASN A 286 -2.52 -7.25 -4.39
CA ASN A 286 -3.70 -7.43 -3.54
C ASN A 286 -4.52 -6.12 -3.35
N THR A 287 -4.65 -5.35 -4.43
CA THR A 287 -5.29 -4.02 -4.43
C THR A 287 -6.69 -4.09 -5.02
N GLY A 288 -7.66 -3.41 -4.41
CA GLY A 288 -9.06 -3.39 -4.84
C GLY A 288 -9.63 -2.00 -5.11
N GLY A 289 -10.70 -1.94 -5.91
CA GLY A 289 -11.47 -0.71 -6.16
C GLY A 289 -12.68 -0.54 -5.21
N HIS A 290 -13.35 0.61 -5.26
CA HIS A 290 -14.57 0.93 -4.49
C HIS A 290 -14.37 0.81 -2.98
N PHE A 291 -13.48 1.64 -2.44
CA PHE A 291 -12.94 1.55 -1.09
C PHE A 291 -14.00 1.38 0.02
N SER A 292 -15.06 2.18 0.04
CA SER A 292 -16.04 2.08 1.14
C SER A 292 -16.74 0.72 1.20
N ARG A 293 -16.89 0.07 0.05
CA ARG A 293 -17.48 -1.27 -0.07
C ARG A 293 -16.46 -2.38 0.11
N VAL A 294 -15.18 -2.15 -0.19
CA VAL A 294 -14.10 -3.02 0.27
C VAL A 294 -14.10 -3.07 1.80
N LEU A 295 -14.16 -1.94 2.50
CA LEU A 295 -14.23 -1.92 3.97
C LEU A 295 -15.44 -2.67 4.53
N GLU A 296 -16.61 -2.54 3.90
CA GLU A 296 -17.83 -3.24 4.33
C GLU A 296 -17.83 -4.75 4.00
N ASN A 297 -17.05 -5.19 3.00
CA ASN A 297 -16.95 -6.59 2.58
C ASN A 297 -15.64 -7.26 2.98
N SER A 298 -14.77 -6.54 3.69
CA SER A 298 -13.52 -7.06 4.23
C SER A 298 -13.82 -7.88 5.49
N ARG A 299 -13.32 -9.11 5.52
CA ARG A 299 -13.44 -9.96 6.71
C ARG A 299 -12.62 -9.41 7.87
N ASP A 300 -11.47 -8.80 7.59
CA ASP A 300 -10.59 -8.30 8.64
C ASP A 300 -11.07 -6.95 9.18
N LEU A 301 -11.68 -6.12 8.34
CA LEU A 301 -11.98 -4.73 8.70
C LEU A 301 -13.44 -4.52 9.09
N ALA A 302 -14.40 -5.22 8.45
CA ALA A 302 -15.82 -5.02 8.73
C ALA A 302 -16.23 -5.38 10.18
N PRO A 303 -15.70 -6.45 10.81
CA PRO A 303 -16.02 -6.81 12.20
C PRO A 303 -15.62 -5.77 13.24
N GLU A 304 -14.65 -4.89 12.94
CA GLU A 304 -14.30 -3.77 13.80
C GLU A 304 -15.07 -2.51 13.39
N LEU A 305 -15.07 -2.20 12.10
CA LEU A 305 -15.64 -0.96 11.57
C LEU A 305 -17.15 -0.88 11.77
N LEU A 306 -17.91 -1.91 11.43
CA LEU A 306 -19.38 -1.83 11.44
C LEU A 306 -19.96 -1.75 12.86
N PRO A 307 -19.51 -2.55 13.85
CA PRO A 307 -19.91 -2.35 15.24
C PRO A 307 -19.46 -0.99 15.79
N GLY A 308 -18.24 -0.56 15.46
CA GLY A 308 -17.73 0.75 15.90
C GLY A 308 -18.58 1.91 15.39
N LEU A 309 -18.98 1.88 14.11
CA LEU A 309 -19.90 2.87 13.54
C LEU A 309 -21.30 2.79 14.16
N ASP A 310 -21.80 1.59 14.45
CA ASP A 310 -23.11 1.40 15.08
C ASP A 310 -23.14 1.99 16.49
N ASP A 311 -22.17 1.63 17.33
CA ASP A 311 -22.05 2.12 18.72
C ASP A 311 -21.85 3.64 18.77
N ALA A 312 -20.88 4.16 18.00
CA ALA A 312 -20.58 5.59 17.97
C ALA A 312 -21.75 6.46 17.46
N SER A 313 -22.69 5.85 16.74
CA SER A 313 -23.87 6.53 16.20
C SER A 313 -25.17 6.22 16.96
N GLU A 314 -25.09 5.53 18.09
CA GLU A 314 -26.23 5.07 18.89
C GLU A 314 -27.28 4.29 18.06
N GLY A 315 -26.81 3.40 17.18
CA GLY A 315 -27.69 2.58 16.33
C GLY A 315 -28.16 3.25 15.05
N LEU A 316 -27.66 4.45 14.70
CA LEU A 316 -28.05 5.16 13.49
C LEU A 316 -27.44 4.52 12.24
N LEU A 317 -26.19 4.08 12.34
CA LEU A 317 -25.41 3.46 11.27
C LEU A 317 -25.44 1.93 11.31
N ALA A 318 -26.40 1.32 12.01
CA ALA A 318 -26.63 -0.12 11.97
C ALA A 318 -26.80 -0.63 10.53
N GLN A 319 -26.30 -1.83 10.24
CA GLN A 319 -26.50 -2.44 8.94
C GLN A 319 -27.99 -2.66 8.62
N GLY A 320 -28.35 -2.58 7.33
CA GLY A 320 -29.75 -2.58 6.89
C GLY A 320 -30.47 -1.23 7.01
N ARG A 321 -29.87 -0.23 7.66
CA ARG A 321 -30.39 1.15 7.68
C ARG A 321 -30.06 1.90 6.40
N THR A 322 -30.89 2.88 6.06
CA THR A 322 -30.61 3.78 4.92
C THR A 322 -29.45 4.70 5.24
N GLU A 323 -29.28 5.06 6.51
CA GLU A 323 -28.25 5.99 6.98
C GLU A 323 -26.83 5.44 6.82
N LEU A 324 -26.59 4.15 7.08
CA LEU A 324 -25.30 3.51 6.78
C LEU A 324 -24.99 3.57 5.28
N ASN A 325 -25.98 3.27 4.43
CA ASN A 325 -25.80 3.35 2.98
C ASN A 325 -25.51 4.78 2.50
N LEU A 326 -26.19 5.79 3.07
CA LEU A 326 -25.87 7.19 2.80
C LEU A 326 -24.46 7.55 3.27
N TYR A 327 -24.07 7.09 4.45
CA TYR A 327 -22.74 7.30 5.01
C TYR A 327 -21.65 6.74 4.10
N LEU A 328 -21.73 5.45 3.73
CA LEU A 328 -20.76 4.80 2.84
C LEU A 328 -20.74 5.42 1.43
N ASN A 329 -21.89 5.83 0.90
CA ASN A 329 -21.97 6.51 -0.39
C ASN A 329 -21.35 7.93 -0.34
N ILE A 330 -21.50 8.67 0.76
CA ILE A 330 -20.87 9.98 0.93
C ILE A 330 -19.35 9.82 1.12
N LEU A 331 -18.93 8.85 1.92
CA LEU A 331 -17.51 8.49 2.08
C LEU A 331 -16.88 8.18 0.72
N GLN A 332 -17.48 7.27 -0.05
CA GLN A 332 -17.00 6.93 -1.39
C GLN A 332 -16.98 8.14 -2.31
N GLY A 333 -18.06 8.92 -2.38
CA GLY A 333 -18.12 10.10 -3.25
C GLY A 333 -17.06 11.16 -2.94
N ILE A 334 -16.55 11.22 -1.70
CA ILE A 334 -15.42 12.07 -1.33
C ILE A 334 -14.09 11.42 -1.75
N LEU A 335 -13.97 10.10 -1.66
CA LEU A 335 -12.75 9.36 -1.99
C LEU A 335 -12.61 8.98 -3.47
N ASP A 336 -13.66 9.11 -4.28
CA ASP A 336 -13.67 8.67 -5.69
C ASP A 336 -12.40 9.08 -6.45
N GLN A 337 -11.99 10.34 -6.39
CA GLN A 337 -10.81 10.80 -7.15
C GLN A 337 -9.47 10.13 -6.76
N VAL A 338 -9.41 9.39 -5.64
CA VAL A 338 -8.25 8.63 -5.19
C VAL A 338 -8.54 7.13 -5.13
N ASP A 339 -9.73 6.71 -5.57
CA ASP A 339 -10.12 5.31 -5.66
C ASP A 339 -9.47 4.64 -6.90
N PRO A 340 -8.89 3.45 -6.77
CA PRO A 340 -8.29 2.72 -7.88
C PRO A 340 -9.21 2.55 -9.09
N ALA A 341 -10.51 2.34 -8.87
CA ALA A 341 -11.47 2.11 -9.94
C ALA A 341 -11.55 3.29 -10.94
N ASN A 342 -11.26 4.52 -10.49
CA ASN A 342 -11.27 5.70 -11.36
C ASN A 342 -10.04 5.83 -12.26
N TYR A 343 -8.96 5.10 -11.96
CA TYR A 343 -7.73 5.09 -12.75
C TYR A 343 -7.57 3.81 -13.58
N ALA A 344 -8.38 2.78 -13.31
CA ALA A 344 -8.27 1.47 -13.95
C ALA A 344 -8.17 1.54 -15.48
N ALA A 345 -9.05 2.31 -16.13
CA ALA A 345 -9.05 2.43 -17.60
C ALA A 345 -7.77 3.09 -18.16
N SER A 346 -7.02 3.84 -17.34
CA SER A 346 -5.75 4.45 -17.73
C SER A 346 -4.62 3.43 -17.88
N TYR A 347 -4.81 2.19 -17.42
CA TYR A 347 -3.84 1.12 -17.45
C TYR A 347 -4.05 0.10 -18.58
N SER A 348 -5.04 0.31 -19.46
CA SER A 348 -5.18 -0.48 -20.69
C SER A 348 -3.89 -0.40 -21.50
N ASP A 349 -3.38 -1.56 -21.92
CA ASP A 349 -2.16 -1.68 -22.75
C ASP A 349 -0.89 -1.10 -22.09
N THR A 350 -0.85 -1.04 -20.76
CA THR A 350 0.33 -0.63 -19.98
C THR A 350 0.97 -1.82 -19.27
N ASP A 351 2.25 -1.68 -18.90
CA ASP A 351 3.02 -2.63 -18.12
C ASP A 351 2.53 -2.70 -16.65
N THR A 352 1.33 -3.25 -16.45
CA THR A 352 0.70 -3.42 -15.13
C THR A 352 0.52 -4.89 -14.79
N MET A 353 0.99 -5.26 -13.60
CA MET A 353 0.70 -6.53 -12.95
C MET A 353 -0.28 -6.30 -11.79
N LEU A 354 -1.27 -7.17 -11.65
CA LEU A 354 -2.09 -7.29 -10.44
C LEU A 354 -1.88 -8.66 -9.79
N THR A 355 -2.08 -8.74 -8.47
CA THR A 355 -2.14 -10.02 -7.76
C THR A 355 -3.41 -10.13 -6.93
N ALA A 356 -3.90 -11.35 -6.76
CA ALA A 356 -4.99 -11.66 -5.85
C ALA A 356 -4.80 -13.03 -5.20
N ILE A 357 -5.04 -13.13 -3.89
CA ILE A 357 -5.09 -14.41 -3.18
C ILE A 357 -6.52 -14.94 -3.25
N VAL A 358 -6.74 -15.95 -4.09
CA VAL A 358 -8.02 -16.63 -4.28
C VAL A 358 -8.24 -17.70 -3.23
N GLY A 359 -7.16 -18.36 -2.79
CA GLY A 359 -7.22 -19.45 -1.82
C GLY A 359 -7.77 -20.76 -2.39
N ASP A 360 -8.20 -21.66 -1.51
CA ASP A 360 -8.63 -23.02 -1.83
C ASP A 360 -10.04 -23.13 -2.45
N GLY A 361 -10.66 -22.01 -2.81
CA GLY A 361 -12.02 -21.96 -3.36
C GLY A 361 -13.11 -21.75 -2.32
N THR A 362 -12.81 -21.90 -1.01
CA THR A 362 -13.81 -21.65 0.03
C THR A 362 -13.92 -20.15 0.31
N LEU A 363 -14.72 -19.49 -0.53
CA LEU A 363 -14.94 -18.03 -0.59
C LEU A 363 -15.37 -17.38 0.75
N ASP A 364 -15.83 -18.19 1.70
CA ASP A 364 -16.39 -17.78 3.00
C ASP A 364 -15.49 -18.18 4.18
N ASN A 365 -14.24 -18.62 3.98
CA ASN A 365 -13.43 -19.26 5.04
C ASN A 365 -12.23 -18.47 5.60
N CYS A 366 -12.11 -17.17 5.37
CA CYS A 366 -11.13 -16.27 6.00
C CYS A 366 -10.93 -16.31 7.54
N ALA A 367 -11.50 -17.27 8.28
CA ALA A 367 -11.31 -17.40 9.72
C ALA A 367 -10.89 -18.80 10.14
N SER A 368 -9.77 -19.28 9.63
CA SER A 368 -9.05 -20.24 10.44
C SER A 368 -7.64 -19.77 10.69
N MET A 369 -7.38 -19.41 11.95
CA MET A 369 -6.06 -19.57 12.59
C MET A 369 -5.59 -21.04 12.58
N GLU A 370 -6.24 -21.92 11.80
CA GLU A 370 -5.74 -23.25 11.48
C GLU A 370 -4.68 -23.05 10.40
N PRO A 371 -3.39 -23.26 10.71
CA PRO A 371 -2.27 -22.99 9.79
C PRO A 371 -2.33 -23.81 8.48
N GLU A 372 -3.24 -24.79 8.41
CA GLU A 372 -3.37 -25.73 7.31
C GLU A 372 -4.46 -25.35 6.30
N ARG A 373 -5.31 -24.35 6.58
CA ARG A 373 -6.37 -23.94 5.65
C ARG A 373 -5.94 -22.70 4.87
N VAL A 374 -5.92 -22.85 3.56
CA VAL A 374 -5.50 -21.82 2.63
C VAL A 374 -6.71 -20.96 2.28
N THR A 375 -6.79 -19.76 2.84
CA THR A 375 -7.98 -18.90 2.70
C THR A 375 -7.80 -17.87 1.57
N ALA A 376 -8.92 -17.37 1.05
CA ALA A 376 -8.90 -16.20 0.17
C ALA A 376 -8.34 -14.95 0.90
N ASP A 377 -8.08 -13.88 0.16
CA ASP A 377 -7.73 -12.58 0.74
C ASP A 377 -8.87 -12.04 1.62
N CYS A 378 -8.55 -11.79 2.89
CA CYS A 378 -9.50 -11.40 3.93
C CYS A 378 -9.53 -9.89 4.18
N THR A 379 -8.46 -9.20 3.78
CA THR A 379 -8.33 -7.76 3.95
C THR A 379 -8.97 -7.06 2.75
N VAL A 380 -8.56 -7.43 1.53
CA VAL A 380 -9.14 -6.93 0.28
C VAL A 380 -9.83 -8.09 -0.42
N PRO A 381 -11.18 -8.21 -0.35
CA PRO A 381 -11.87 -9.32 -0.99
C PRO A 381 -11.63 -9.30 -2.49
N ASN A 382 -11.60 -10.48 -3.12
CA ASN A 382 -11.45 -10.58 -4.57
C ASN A 382 -12.66 -9.97 -5.29
N ALA A 383 -13.87 -10.21 -4.78
CA ALA A 383 -15.08 -9.54 -5.24
C ALA A 383 -16.15 -9.53 -4.13
N ALA A 384 -17.22 -8.77 -4.35
CA ALA A 384 -18.36 -8.69 -3.43
C ALA A 384 -19.71 -8.71 -4.17
N ASP A 385 -19.79 -9.39 -5.32
CA ASP A 385 -21.01 -9.46 -6.13
C ASP A 385 -21.07 -10.80 -6.90
N ARG A 386 -21.86 -11.74 -6.37
CA ARG A 386 -22.01 -13.10 -6.92
C ARG A 386 -22.73 -13.13 -8.28
N ASP A 387 -23.43 -12.06 -8.67
CA ASP A 387 -24.07 -11.99 -9.99
C ASP A 387 -23.05 -11.67 -11.10
N LEU A 388 -21.89 -11.09 -10.75
CA LEU A 388 -20.86 -10.66 -11.69
C LEU A 388 -19.54 -11.40 -11.55
N PHE A 389 -19.25 -11.95 -10.37
CA PHE A 389 -17.99 -12.58 -9.99
C PHE A 389 -18.24 -13.84 -9.17
N LEU A 390 -17.18 -14.59 -8.91
CA LEU A 390 -17.27 -15.84 -8.14
C LEU A 390 -17.51 -15.58 -6.64
N GLN A 391 -16.98 -14.49 -6.07
CA GLN A 391 -17.18 -14.12 -4.67
C GLN A 391 -18.39 -13.19 -4.49
N GLY A 392 -19.23 -13.51 -3.51
CA GLY A 392 -20.39 -12.71 -3.13
C GLY A 392 -20.09 -11.68 -2.03
N PRO A 393 -21.08 -10.88 -1.62
CA PRO A 393 -20.96 -10.00 -0.46
C PRO A 393 -20.62 -10.77 0.81
N LEU A 394 -19.97 -10.09 1.76
CA LEU A 394 -19.66 -10.65 3.07
C LEU A 394 -20.95 -10.99 3.85
N ASP A 395 -21.04 -12.23 4.32
CA ASP A 395 -22.09 -12.70 5.24
C ASP A 395 -21.47 -13.41 6.45
N LEU A 396 -21.52 -12.73 7.60
CA LEU A 396 -21.10 -13.22 8.92
C LEU A 396 -22.30 -13.17 9.87
N ALA A 397 -23.28 -14.05 9.64
CA ALA A 397 -24.51 -14.12 10.43
C ALA A 397 -24.29 -14.37 11.93
N ASP A 398 -23.21 -15.07 12.30
CA ASP A 398 -22.91 -15.50 13.67
C ASP A 398 -21.66 -14.80 14.27
N LEU A 399 -21.28 -13.63 13.75
CA LEU A 399 -20.15 -12.87 14.32
C LEU A 399 -20.43 -12.53 15.80
N MET A 400 -19.49 -12.93 16.66
CA MET A 400 -19.49 -12.68 18.09
C MET A 400 -18.46 -11.60 18.41
N LEU A 401 -18.88 -10.51 19.03
CA LEU A 401 -17.98 -9.48 19.55
C LEU A 401 -17.32 -9.94 20.85
N GLU A 402 -16.25 -9.25 21.26
CA GLU A 402 -15.47 -9.60 22.46
C GLU A 402 -16.31 -9.61 23.75
N ASP A 403 -17.34 -8.77 23.83
CA ASP A 403 -18.26 -8.69 24.96
C ASP A 403 -19.31 -9.82 24.99
N GLY A 404 -19.27 -10.71 23.99
CA GLY A 404 -20.19 -11.84 23.84
C GLY A 404 -21.51 -11.49 23.18
N THR A 405 -21.65 -10.29 22.61
CA THR A 405 -22.82 -9.93 21.78
C THR A 405 -22.70 -10.49 20.37
N VAL A 406 -23.84 -10.86 19.77
CA VAL A 406 -23.90 -11.26 18.35
C VAL A 406 -24.14 -10.00 17.52
N PHE A 407 -23.27 -9.74 16.54
CA PHE A 407 -23.41 -8.65 15.58
C PHE A 407 -23.38 -9.21 14.15
N PRO A 408 -24.53 -9.52 13.53
CA PRO A 408 -24.53 -10.10 12.19
C PRO A 408 -24.08 -9.06 11.14
N ILE A 409 -23.21 -9.48 10.23
CA ILE A 409 -22.83 -8.71 9.03
C ILE A 409 -23.44 -9.39 7.81
N GLN A 410 -24.26 -8.68 7.04
CA GLN A 410 -24.94 -9.11 5.83
C GLN A 410 -24.82 -7.99 4.78
N SER A 411 -23.68 -7.96 4.12
CA SER A 411 -23.35 -6.92 3.14
C SER A 411 -24.17 -7.07 1.86
N LEU A 412 -24.31 -5.97 1.12
CA LEU A 412 -25.06 -5.95 -0.15
C LEU A 412 -24.12 -6.14 -1.35
N PRO A 413 -24.64 -6.64 -2.50
CA PRO A 413 -23.89 -6.68 -3.76
C PRO A 413 -23.17 -5.36 -4.08
N ALA A 414 -21.86 -5.45 -4.24
CA ALA A 414 -20.97 -4.33 -4.53
C ALA A 414 -20.13 -4.62 -5.79
N PRO A 415 -20.64 -4.31 -6.99
CA PRO A 415 -20.09 -4.78 -8.27
C PRO A 415 -18.71 -4.21 -8.64
N LEU A 416 -18.22 -3.21 -7.91
CA LEU A 416 -16.93 -2.57 -8.15
C LEU A 416 -15.92 -2.82 -7.02
N ALA A 417 -16.32 -3.55 -5.97
CA ALA A 417 -15.51 -3.74 -4.77
C ALA A 417 -14.61 -4.98 -4.91
N GLY A 418 -13.32 -4.77 -4.65
CA GLY A 418 -12.31 -5.84 -4.65
C GLY A 418 -11.38 -5.82 -5.85
N THR A 419 -10.53 -6.85 -5.92
CA THR A 419 -9.46 -7.00 -6.90
C THR A 419 -9.95 -7.44 -8.28
N ASP A 420 -10.90 -8.39 -8.37
CA ASP A 420 -11.45 -8.86 -9.65
C ASP A 420 -12.17 -7.75 -10.42
N PRO A 421 -13.05 -6.91 -9.80
CA PRO A 421 -13.63 -5.79 -10.52
C PRO A 421 -12.59 -4.78 -10.99
N LEU A 422 -11.54 -4.53 -10.19
CA LEU A 422 -10.47 -3.62 -10.57
C LEU A 422 -9.70 -4.15 -11.79
N ALA A 423 -9.26 -5.41 -11.74
CA ALA A 423 -8.60 -6.10 -12.84
C ALA A 423 -9.46 -6.08 -14.12
N ARG A 424 -10.76 -6.38 -13.99
CA ARG A 424 -11.71 -6.31 -15.10
C ARG A 424 -11.84 -4.91 -15.69
N LEU A 425 -11.87 -3.86 -14.87
CA LEU A 425 -11.91 -2.47 -15.34
C LEU A 425 -10.62 -2.04 -16.05
N MET A 426 -9.47 -2.61 -15.66
CA MET A 426 -8.18 -2.42 -16.33
C MET A 426 -8.09 -3.20 -17.65
N GLY A 427 -8.97 -4.19 -17.85
CA GLY A 427 -8.88 -5.12 -18.98
C GLY A 427 -7.86 -6.23 -18.76
N ALA A 428 -7.51 -6.52 -17.51
CA ALA A 428 -6.51 -7.51 -17.18
C ALA A 428 -7.02 -8.94 -17.37
N GLY A 429 -6.22 -9.75 -18.07
CA GLY A 429 -6.44 -11.20 -18.21
C GLY A 429 -5.64 -11.99 -17.17
N ASN A 430 -6.10 -13.19 -16.83
CA ASN A 430 -5.33 -14.12 -16.00
C ASN A 430 -4.02 -14.48 -16.71
N VAL A 431 -2.89 -14.41 -15.98
CA VAL A 431 -1.54 -14.72 -16.48
C VAL A 431 -1.41 -16.14 -17.06
N LEU A 432 -2.27 -17.08 -16.64
CA LEU A 432 -2.24 -18.45 -17.14
C LEU A 432 -2.90 -18.61 -18.52
N ASN A 433 -3.61 -17.61 -19.03
CA ASN A 433 -4.28 -17.71 -20.32
C ASN A 433 -3.28 -17.55 -21.48
N ASP A 434 -3.37 -18.39 -22.52
CA ASP A 434 -2.43 -18.42 -23.67
C ASP A 434 -2.34 -17.10 -24.50
N ASP A 435 -3.27 -16.16 -24.27
CA ASP A 435 -3.31 -14.83 -24.91
C ASP A 435 -3.24 -13.71 -23.84
N SER A 436 -2.54 -13.94 -22.73
CA SER A 436 -2.46 -12.99 -21.62
C SER A 436 -1.65 -11.75 -22.01
N GLY A 437 -2.35 -10.72 -22.51
CA GLY A 437 -1.76 -9.42 -22.76
C GLY A 437 -1.55 -8.63 -21.47
N ARG A 438 -0.95 -7.44 -21.60
CA ARG A 438 -0.85 -6.46 -20.53
C ARG A 438 -2.04 -5.49 -20.57
N PRO A 439 -2.64 -5.11 -19.44
CA PRO A 439 -2.32 -5.53 -18.08
C PRO A 439 -2.73 -7.00 -17.82
N PHE A 440 -2.17 -7.65 -16.80
CA PHE A 440 -2.52 -9.02 -16.42
C PHE A 440 -2.71 -9.16 -14.91
N ILE A 441 -3.37 -10.23 -14.48
CA ILE A 441 -3.57 -10.59 -13.07
C ILE A 441 -3.06 -12.01 -12.78
N SER A 442 -2.28 -12.13 -11.71
CA SER A 442 -1.87 -13.41 -11.14
C SER A 442 -2.81 -13.78 -10.00
N LEU A 443 -3.56 -14.86 -10.20
CA LEU A 443 -4.49 -15.41 -9.21
C LEU A 443 -3.81 -16.56 -8.47
N PHE A 444 -3.69 -16.43 -7.15
CA PHE A 444 -3.03 -17.45 -6.32
C PHE A 444 -4.04 -18.32 -5.58
N SER A 445 -3.95 -19.65 -5.73
CA SER A 445 -4.74 -20.61 -4.96
C SER A 445 -4.25 -20.77 -3.52
N LYS A 446 -3.13 -20.14 -3.16
CA LYS A 446 -2.56 -20.15 -1.82
C LYS A 446 -1.88 -18.85 -1.43
N GLY A 447 -1.46 -18.75 -0.17
CA GLY A 447 -0.88 -17.55 0.41
C GLY A 447 -1.85 -16.84 1.36
N ALA A 448 -1.42 -15.68 1.80
CA ALA A 448 -2.08 -14.75 2.69
C ALA A 448 -1.98 -13.33 2.09
N HIS A 449 -2.82 -12.43 2.58
CA HIS A 449 -2.84 -11.04 2.15
C HIS A 449 -1.46 -10.36 2.31
N GLY A 450 -0.75 -10.70 3.40
CA GLY A 450 0.55 -10.16 3.76
C GLY A 450 1.74 -10.78 3.02
N ASN A 451 1.55 -11.73 2.10
CA ASN A 451 2.65 -12.37 1.36
C ASN A 451 3.74 -11.41 0.86
N PRO A 452 3.42 -10.26 0.21
CA PRO A 452 4.43 -9.31 -0.26
C PRO A 452 5.36 -8.75 0.82
N ILE A 453 4.93 -8.78 2.08
CA ILE A 453 5.64 -8.23 3.24
C ILE A 453 6.09 -9.30 4.25
N SER A 454 5.51 -10.50 4.22
CA SER A 454 5.89 -11.61 5.10
C SER A 454 6.86 -12.59 4.46
N ALA A 455 7.00 -12.58 3.12
CA ALA A 455 7.93 -13.45 2.38
C ALA A 455 7.84 -14.95 2.73
N GLY A 456 6.64 -15.45 3.01
CA GLY A 456 6.44 -16.87 3.36
C GLY A 456 6.60 -17.19 4.85
N GLN A 457 6.89 -16.21 5.71
CA GLN A 457 7.06 -16.44 7.15
C GLN A 457 5.70 -16.70 7.84
N GLY A 458 5.26 -17.96 7.79
CA GLY A 458 3.98 -18.41 8.34
C GLY A 458 3.80 -18.22 9.85
N ASP A 459 4.89 -18.10 10.61
CA ASP A 459 4.84 -17.80 12.05
C ASP A 459 4.40 -16.35 12.32
N GLN A 460 4.70 -15.42 11.40
CA GLN A 460 4.35 -14.01 11.48
C GLN A 460 3.04 -13.71 10.74
N ASP A 461 2.79 -14.40 9.63
CA ASP A 461 1.61 -14.23 8.77
C ASP A 461 1.05 -15.62 8.41
N PRO A 462 0.15 -16.18 9.23
CA PRO A 462 -0.42 -17.50 9.01
C PRO A 462 -1.02 -17.64 7.60
N GLY A 463 -0.64 -18.70 6.89
CA GLY A 463 -1.05 -18.93 5.50
C GLY A 463 -0.13 -18.31 4.46
N SER A 464 0.83 -17.48 4.87
CA SER A 464 1.89 -16.98 3.99
C SER A 464 2.66 -18.11 3.32
N SER A 465 3.11 -17.88 2.09
CA SER A 465 3.76 -18.90 1.25
C SER A 465 4.99 -18.36 0.53
N GLU A 466 6.13 -18.99 0.75
CA GLU A 466 7.41 -18.67 0.09
C GLU A 466 7.32 -18.83 -1.43
N ASP A 467 6.67 -19.90 -1.93
CA ASP A 467 6.45 -20.10 -3.37
C ASP A 467 5.66 -18.95 -3.98
N VAL A 468 4.55 -18.55 -3.34
CA VAL A 468 3.71 -17.44 -3.83
C VAL A 468 4.49 -16.13 -3.83
N PHE A 469 5.24 -15.86 -2.76
CA PHE A 469 6.12 -14.69 -2.69
C PHE A 469 7.17 -14.69 -3.81
N SER A 470 7.77 -15.84 -4.10
CA SER A 470 8.79 -15.99 -5.15
C SER A 470 8.20 -15.72 -6.53
N ILE A 471 7.03 -16.29 -6.85
CA ILE A 471 6.31 -16.03 -8.10
C ILE A 471 5.94 -14.54 -8.21
N MET A 472 5.45 -13.92 -7.13
CA MET A 472 5.14 -12.49 -7.09
C MET A 472 6.38 -11.64 -7.41
N ALA A 473 7.53 -11.96 -6.81
CA ALA A 473 8.79 -11.25 -7.02
C ALA A 473 9.27 -11.40 -8.47
N ILE A 474 9.32 -12.63 -9.00
CA ILE A 474 9.76 -12.93 -10.36
C ILE A 474 8.89 -12.19 -11.38
N GLN A 475 7.57 -12.38 -11.32
CA GLN A 475 6.65 -11.74 -12.27
C GLN A 475 6.69 -10.20 -12.17
N MET A 476 6.92 -9.64 -10.97
CA MET A 476 7.10 -8.20 -10.81
C MET A 476 8.36 -7.70 -11.55
N LEU A 477 9.50 -8.36 -11.37
CA LEU A 477 10.75 -7.96 -12.04
C LEU A 477 10.65 -8.14 -13.56
N GLN A 478 10.10 -9.26 -14.03
CA GLN A 478 9.83 -9.50 -15.45
C GLN A 478 8.84 -8.48 -16.02
N THR A 479 7.85 -8.06 -15.22
CA THR A 479 6.94 -6.97 -15.58
C THR A 479 7.70 -5.68 -15.84
N PHE A 480 8.63 -5.32 -14.95
CA PHE A 480 9.44 -4.10 -15.03
C PHE A 480 10.49 -4.16 -16.15
N GLN A 481 11.00 -5.34 -16.50
CA GLN A 481 11.88 -5.54 -17.64
C GLN A 481 11.14 -5.53 -18.99
N GLY A 482 9.79 -5.48 -18.98
CA GLY A 482 8.96 -5.44 -20.18
C GLY A 482 8.86 -6.79 -20.88
N GLU A 483 9.07 -7.89 -20.16
CA GLU A 483 8.99 -9.24 -20.72
C GLU A 483 7.55 -9.63 -21.10
N ASP A 484 7.37 -10.50 -22.08
CA ASP A 484 6.02 -10.95 -22.43
C ASP A 484 5.47 -11.85 -21.29
N PRO A 485 4.26 -11.60 -20.75
CA PRO A 485 3.64 -12.48 -19.75
C PRO A 485 3.53 -13.94 -20.22
N ASP A 486 3.51 -14.17 -21.53
CA ASP A 486 3.54 -15.52 -22.10
C ASP A 486 4.87 -16.27 -21.93
N ASN A 487 5.92 -15.56 -21.53
CA ASN A 487 7.26 -16.13 -21.30
C ASN A 487 7.71 -16.02 -19.83
N PHE A 488 6.83 -15.66 -18.90
CA PHE A 488 7.22 -15.55 -17.49
C PHE A 488 7.68 -16.87 -16.92
N GLU A 489 8.78 -16.80 -16.16
CA GLU A 489 9.21 -17.91 -15.33
C GLU A 489 8.27 -17.97 -14.12
N GLY A 490 8.01 -19.18 -13.62
CA GLY A 490 7.04 -19.38 -12.54
C GLY A 490 5.56 -19.33 -12.95
N ARG A 491 5.23 -19.06 -14.23
CA ARG A 491 3.83 -19.09 -14.72
C ARG A 491 3.18 -20.47 -14.55
N ASP A 492 3.92 -21.55 -14.74
CA ASP A 492 3.37 -22.92 -14.63
C ASP A 492 3.59 -23.57 -13.24
N GLU A 493 3.98 -22.78 -12.22
CA GLU A 493 4.32 -23.30 -10.89
C GLU A 493 3.11 -23.52 -9.96
N GLU A 494 3.31 -24.35 -8.93
CA GLU A 494 2.29 -24.67 -7.93
C GLU A 494 1.92 -23.44 -7.09
N GLY A 495 0.71 -22.92 -7.31
CA GLY A 495 0.16 -21.83 -6.51
C GLY A 495 -0.63 -20.82 -7.32
N LEU A 496 -0.48 -20.80 -8.65
CA LEU A 496 -1.37 -20.06 -9.55
C LEU A 496 -2.61 -20.87 -9.91
N ILE A 497 -3.72 -20.20 -10.22
CA ILE A 497 -4.98 -20.84 -10.60
C ILE A 497 -5.60 -20.20 -11.84
N SER A 498 -6.06 -21.05 -12.76
CA SER A 498 -6.73 -20.61 -13.98
C SER A 498 -8.16 -20.17 -13.68
N ASP A 499 -8.77 -19.37 -14.57
CA ASP A 499 -10.17 -18.96 -14.40
C ASP A 499 -11.12 -20.18 -14.44
N GLU A 500 -10.78 -21.22 -15.20
CA GLU A 500 -11.55 -22.47 -15.29
C GLU A 500 -11.46 -23.28 -14.00
N ASP A 501 -10.25 -23.48 -13.47
CA ASP A 501 -10.03 -24.23 -12.23
C ASP A 501 -10.63 -23.49 -11.02
N ARG A 502 -10.49 -22.15 -11.00
CA ARG A 502 -11.11 -21.31 -9.97
C ARG A 502 -12.64 -21.43 -9.98
N ALA A 503 -13.25 -21.44 -11.17
CA ALA A 503 -14.70 -21.63 -11.28
C ALA A 503 -15.12 -23.05 -10.88
N ALA A 504 -14.31 -24.07 -11.15
CA ALA A 504 -14.56 -25.44 -10.74
C ALA A 504 -14.53 -25.61 -9.21
N GLN A 505 -13.53 -25.01 -8.54
CA GLN A 505 -13.42 -25.05 -7.07
C GLN A 505 -14.67 -24.48 -6.38
N VAL A 506 -15.15 -23.32 -6.83
CA VAL A 506 -16.35 -22.68 -6.26
C VAL A 506 -17.61 -23.52 -6.48
N ALA A 507 -17.70 -24.22 -7.61
CA ALA A 507 -18.84 -25.09 -7.89
C ALA A 507 -18.86 -26.35 -6.99
N GLU A 508 -17.70 -26.86 -6.58
CA GLU A 508 -17.61 -28.00 -5.65
C GLU A 508 -18.03 -27.65 -4.22
N ASP A 509 -17.84 -26.39 -3.78
CA ASP A 509 -18.26 -25.92 -2.46
C ASP A 509 -19.77 -25.63 -2.35
N ASP A 510 -20.44 -25.34 -3.47
CA ASP A 510 -21.89 -25.08 -3.52
C ASP A 510 -22.73 -26.40 -3.55
N GLU A 511 -22.11 -27.58 -3.67
CA GLU A 511 -22.75 -28.93 -3.64
C GLU A 511 -22.79 -29.56 -2.23
#